data_AF-A0A166Q971-F1
#
_entry.id   AF-A0A166Q971-F1
#
_cell.length_a   1.000
_cell.length_b   1.000
_cell.length_c   1.000
_cell.angle_alpha   90.00
_cell.angle_beta   90.00
_cell.angle_gamma   90.00
#
_symmetry.space_group_name_H-M   'P 1'
#
loop_
_entity.id
_entity.type
_entity.pdbx_description
1 polymer ?
#
loop_
_entity_poly.entity_id
_entity_poly.type
_entity_poly.pdbx_seq_one_letter_code
_entity_poly.pdbx_strand_id
1 'polypeptide(L)'
;MTYPRLLYVCEVCDEKPSGTVMCCSICKNRFYCGPECIAEDWKKHRYNCSLLPDESLEPAAIVPSDELDVAVRHVGEIIQVILEDWREREIESHEMAPATAEDIKARQETPAVEDLIEFELPEGYAYLPIQEDMNPLQHALLSFSRLFLIHELSYSSDEDKTRLVEQCDAMKFPSTWPQLYGPKIVARPADLSDGEYDMLLSTMPVYFVGDEERLFRGEETWFPLCAVSKGLRG
;
A
#
# COMPACT_ATOMS: atom_id res chain seq x y z
N MET A 1 3.89 -5.40 28.14
CA MET A 1 2.44 -5.72 28.23
C MET A 1 2.26 -7.16 27.78
N THR A 2 1.50 -7.99 28.49
CA THR A 2 1.13 -9.31 27.97
C THR A 2 0.06 -9.10 26.90
N TYR A 3 0.39 -9.29 25.62
CA TYR A 3 -0.62 -9.43 24.58
C TYR A 3 -1.68 -10.42 25.10
N PRO A 4 -2.98 -10.09 25.03
CA PRO A 4 -4.02 -11.06 25.37
C PRO A 4 -3.68 -12.34 24.62
N ARG A 5 -3.74 -13.50 25.30
CA ARG A 5 -3.51 -14.82 24.69
C ARG A 5 -4.58 -15.03 23.63
N LEU A 6 -4.41 -14.40 22.47
CA LEU A 6 -5.16 -14.66 21.26
C LEU A 6 -4.98 -16.15 21.03
N LEU A 7 -6.10 -16.86 21.00
CA LEU A 7 -6.09 -18.27 20.64
C LEU A 7 -5.51 -18.31 19.23
N TYR A 8 -4.28 -18.81 19.11
CA TYR A 8 -3.64 -18.99 17.81
C TYR A 8 -4.48 -20.02 17.03
N VAL A 9 -5.12 -19.57 15.97
CA VAL A 9 -5.88 -20.39 15.03
C VAL A 9 -5.04 -20.54 13.77
N CYS A 10 -5.09 -21.71 13.14
CA CYS A 10 -4.40 -21.95 11.88
C CYS A 10 -5.05 -21.13 10.76
N GLU A 11 -4.24 -20.36 10.02
CA GLU A 11 -4.69 -19.50 8.91
C GLU A 11 -5.25 -20.27 7.70
N VAL A 12 -5.11 -21.60 7.68
CA VAL A 12 -5.57 -22.47 6.58
C VAL A 12 -6.80 -23.28 6.93
N CYS A 13 -6.78 -23.97 8.07
CA CYS A 13 -7.87 -24.88 8.45
C CYS A 13 -8.83 -24.32 9.50
N ASP A 14 -8.57 -23.09 10.00
CA ASP A 14 -9.33 -22.46 11.09
C ASP A 14 -9.43 -23.29 12.38
N GLU A 15 -8.64 -24.35 12.51
CA GLU A 15 -8.57 -25.16 13.71
C GLU A 15 -7.52 -24.61 14.68
N LYS A 16 -7.77 -24.82 15.98
CA LYS A 16 -6.76 -24.59 17.01
C LYS A 16 -5.69 -25.67 16.90
N PRO A 17 -4.41 -25.34 16.73
CA PRO A 17 -3.35 -26.34 16.65
C PRO A 17 -3.36 -27.24 17.89
N SER A 18 -3.39 -28.55 17.67
CA SER A 18 -3.42 -29.57 18.73
C SER A 18 -2.06 -29.78 19.42
N GLY A 19 -0.99 -29.19 18.87
CA GLY A 19 0.39 -29.28 19.37
C GLY A 19 1.14 -27.94 19.35
N THR A 20 2.44 -27.98 19.07
CA THR A 20 3.27 -26.78 18.94
C THR A 20 2.81 -25.95 17.75
N VAL A 21 2.28 -24.76 18.02
CA VAL A 21 1.91 -23.79 16.99
C VAL A 21 3.15 -23.38 16.21
N MET A 22 3.13 -23.52 14.88
CA MET A 22 4.16 -22.92 14.02
C MET A 22 3.72 -21.51 13.64
N CYS A 23 4.68 -20.62 13.40
CA CYS A 23 4.39 -19.32 12.83
C CYS A 23 5.28 -19.04 11.62
N CYS A 24 4.86 -18.10 10.77
CA CYS A 24 5.69 -17.64 9.66
C CYS A 24 7.06 -17.17 10.17
N SER A 25 8.14 -17.65 9.55
CA SER A 25 9.50 -17.34 9.99
C SER A 25 9.89 -15.87 9.78
N ILE A 26 9.22 -15.16 8.88
CA ILE A 26 9.48 -13.77 8.52
C ILE A 26 8.61 -12.84 9.37
N CYS A 27 7.28 -12.89 9.23
CA CYS A 27 6.40 -11.93 9.89
C CYS A 27 6.09 -12.28 11.35
N LYS A 28 6.25 -13.55 11.76
CA LYS A 28 5.86 -14.06 13.10
C LYS A 28 4.40 -13.84 13.50
N ASN A 29 3.56 -13.32 12.60
CA ASN A 29 2.18 -12.91 12.87
C ASN A 29 1.12 -13.88 12.33
N ARG A 30 1.53 -14.83 11.50
CA ARG A 30 0.64 -15.88 10.96
C ARG A 30 0.94 -17.19 11.65
N PHE A 31 -0.09 -17.90 12.07
CA PHE A 31 0.01 -19.13 12.86
C PHE A 31 -0.57 -20.32 12.11
N TYR A 32 0.05 -21.48 12.27
CA TYR A 32 -0.23 -22.67 11.48
C TYR A 32 -0.15 -23.94 12.33
N CYS A 33 -0.92 -24.96 11.95
CA CYS A 33 -0.84 -26.30 12.53
C CYS A 33 0.49 -27.00 12.21
N GLY A 34 1.10 -26.68 11.08
CA GLY A 34 2.31 -27.34 10.62
C GLY A 34 2.83 -26.78 9.29
N PRO A 35 3.92 -27.36 8.74
CA PRO A 35 4.57 -26.88 7.51
C PRO A 35 3.68 -27.03 6.27
N GLU A 36 2.76 -27.98 6.26
CA GLU A 36 1.81 -28.17 5.15
C GLU A 36 0.90 -26.94 4.99
N CYS A 37 0.30 -26.46 6.08
CA CYS A 37 -0.50 -25.23 6.08
C CYS A 37 0.34 -23.99 5.72
N ILE A 38 1.59 -23.91 6.16
CA ILE A 38 2.48 -22.80 5.75
C ILE A 38 2.67 -22.79 4.24
N ALA A 39 2.98 -23.95 3.64
CA ALA A 39 3.22 -24.07 2.20
C ALA A 39 1.96 -23.77 1.38
N GLU A 40 0.79 -24.19 1.87
CA GLU A 40 -0.49 -23.89 1.24
C GLU A 40 -0.83 -22.40 1.26
N ASP A 41 -0.66 -21.74 2.41
CA ASP A 41 -0.94 -20.31 2.57
C ASP A 41 0.12 -19.43 1.88
N TRP A 42 1.35 -19.92 1.72
CA TRP A 42 2.49 -19.11 1.27
C TRP A 42 2.22 -18.32 -0.02
N LYS A 43 1.49 -18.90 -0.98
CA LYS A 43 1.14 -18.22 -2.23
C LYS A 43 0.37 -16.92 -2.00
N LYS A 44 -0.51 -16.90 -1.01
CA LYS A 44 -1.31 -15.73 -0.61
C LYS A 44 -0.56 -14.89 0.41
N HIS A 45 0.03 -15.54 1.41
CA HIS A 45 0.71 -14.86 2.51
C HIS A 45 1.90 -14.04 2.05
N ARG A 46 2.71 -14.53 1.10
CA ARG A 46 3.96 -13.84 0.68
C ARG A 46 3.75 -12.39 0.24
N TYR A 47 2.60 -12.08 -0.38
CA TYR A 47 2.23 -10.72 -0.78
C TYR A 47 2.04 -9.79 0.43
N ASN A 48 1.53 -10.35 1.53
CA ASN A 48 1.25 -9.65 2.79
C ASN A 48 2.32 -9.94 3.85
N CYS A 49 3.42 -10.59 3.47
CA CYS A 49 4.44 -11.05 4.41
C CYS A 49 5.51 -9.99 4.50
N SER A 50 5.55 -9.31 5.63
CA SER A 50 6.63 -8.41 5.97
C SER A 50 7.14 -8.70 7.36
N LEU A 51 8.39 -8.34 7.61
CA LEU A 51 8.98 -8.47 8.94
C LEU A 51 8.14 -7.64 9.92
N LEU A 52 7.58 -8.29 10.93
CA LEU A 52 7.13 -7.56 12.11
C LEU A 52 8.40 -7.13 12.82
N PRO A 53 8.63 -5.83 12.94
CA PRO A 53 9.81 -5.37 13.62
C PRO A 53 9.74 -5.75 15.10
N ASP A 54 10.90 -5.98 15.71
CA ASP A 54 10.99 -6.08 17.16
C ASP A 54 10.51 -4.77 17.80
N GLU A 55 10.07 -4.81 19.05
CA GLU A 55 9.59 -3.62 19.81
C GLU A 55 10.66 -2.51 19.88
N SER A 56 11.91 -2.81 19.51
CA SER A 56 13.06 -1.92 19.37
C SER A 56 13.24 -1.34 17.96
N LEU A 57 12.15 -0.93 17.31
CA LEU A 57 12.17 -0.29 16.01
C LEU A 57 12.98 1.00 16.02
N GLU A 58 14.24 0.94 15.57
CA GLU A 58 15.00 2.13 15.22
C GLU A 58 14.36 2.79 13.98
N PRO A 59 13.77 3.99 14.10
CA PRO A 59 13.13 4.66 12.98
C PRO A 59 14.16 5.03 11.92
N ALA A 60 13.81 4.80 10.65
CA ALA A 60 14.57 5.32 9.54
C ALA A 60 14.53 6.85 9.56
N ALA A 61 15.67 7.48 9.26
CA ALA A 61 15.73 8.93 9.07
C ALA A 61 15.01 9.30 7.77
N ILE A 62 13.77 9.76 7.88
CA ILE A 62 12.99 10.28 6.76
C ILE A 62 13.09 11.79 6.82
N VAL A 63 13.85 12.37 5.89
CA VAL A 63 14.11 13.81 5.82
C VAL A 63 13.59 14.38 4.50
N PRO A 64 13.00 15.58 4.50
CA PRO A 64 12.65 16.29 3.28
C PRO A 64 13.88 16.48 2.38
N SER A 65 13.68 16.42 1.06
CA SER A 65 14.70 16.77 0.07
C SER A 65 14.05 17.34 -1.19
N ASP A 66 14.78 18.20 -1.90
CA ASP A 66 14.32 18.75 -3.18
C ASP A 66 14.09 17.64 -4.23
N GLU A 67 14.90 16.58 -4.19
CA GLU A 67 14.77 15.42 -5.08
C GLU A 67 13.46 14.67 -4.85
N LEU A 68 13.05 14.51 -3.58
CA LEU A 68 11.77 13.91 -3.22
C LEU A 68 10.61 14.75 -3.73
N ASP A 69 10.65 16.07 -3.53
CA ASP A 69 9.60 16.98 -4.00
C ASP A 69 9.46 16.98 -5.53
N VAL A 70 10.59 16.94 -6.25
CA VAL A 70 10.60 16.86 -7.71
C VAL A 70 10.00 15.54 -8.19
N ALA A 71 10.39 14.42 -7.57
CA ALA A 71 9.83 13.11 -7.92
C ALA A 71 8.32 13.04 -7.67
N VAL A 72 7.85 13.52 -6.51
CA VAL A 72 6.42 13.54 -6.16
C VAL A 72 5.62 14.39 -7.14
N ARG A 73 6.13 15.58 -7.50
CA ARG A 73 5.47 16.46 -8.47
C ARG A 73 5.35 15.82 -9.84
N HIS A 74 6.42 15.21 -10.34
CA HIS A 74 6.41 14.57 -11.67
C HIS A 74 5.43 13.39 -11.71
N VAL A 75 5.44 12.52 -10.69
CA VAL A 75 4.45 11.44 -10.59
C VAL A 75 3.03 12.00 -10.53
N GLY A 76 2.81 13.08 -9.77
CA GLY A 76 1.54 13.80 -9.72
C GLY A 76 1.08 14.29 -11.10
N GLU A 77 1.98 14.91 -11.87
CA GLU A 77 1.70 15.39 -13.24
C GLU A 77 1.28 14.23 -14.17
N ILE A 78 1.99 13.10 -14.16
CA ILE A 78 1.64 11.90 -14.95
C ILE A 78 0.24 11.40 -14.56
N ILE A 79 -0.05 11.30 -13.27
CA ILE A 79 -1.35 10.84 -12.77
C ILE A 79 -2.47 11.79 -13.18
N GLN A 80 -2.25 13.11 -13.16
CA GLN A 80 -3.25 14.08 -13.60
C GLN A 80 -3.57 13.93 -15.09
N VAL A 81 -2.56 13.73 -15.95
CA VAL A 81 -2.78 13.47 -17.38
C VAL A 81 -3.65 12.24 -17.61
N ILE A 82 -3.43 11.16 -16.84
CA ILE A 82 -4.28 9.95 -16.90
C ILE A 82 -5.73 10.27 -16.54
N LEU A 83 -5.93 10.99 -15.43
CA LEU A 83 -7.28 11.33 -14.95
C LEU A 83 -8.03 12.27 -15.90
N GLU A 84 -7.33 13.21 -16.53
CA GLU A 84 -7.89 14.10 -17.54
C GLU A 84 -8.33 13.32 -18.79
N ASP A 85 -7.48 12.44 -19.34
CA ASP A 85 -7.84 11.55 -20.47
C ASP A 85 -9.08 10.70 -20.15
N TRP A 86 -9.17 10.13 -18.95
CA TRP A 86 -10.34 9.35 -18.56
C TRP A 86 -11.60 10.18 -18.43
N ARG A 87 -11.49 11.37 -17.83
CA ARG A 87 -12.61 12.29 -17.66
C ARG A 87 -13.17 12.74 -19.00
N GLU A 88 -12.32 13.02 -19.99
CA GLU A 88 -12.75 13.37 -21.34
C GLU A 88 -13.54 12.23 -21.99
N ARG A 89 -13.05 10.99 -21.90
CA ARG A 89 -13.75 9.80 -22.41
C ARG A 89 -15.09 9.55 -21.73
N GLU A 90 -15.15 9.72 -20.41
CA GLU A 90 -16.40 9.57 -19.64
C GLU A 90 -17.44 10.62 -20.08
N ILE A 91 -17.02 11.88 -20.27
CA ILE A 91 -17.88 12.95 -20.79
C ILE A 91 -18.41 12.59 -22.19
N GLU A 92 -17.57 12.06 -23.07
CA GLU A 92 -17.98 11.65 -24.42
C GLU A 92 -18.97 10.48 -24.41
N SER A 93 -18.76 9.50 -23.52
CA SER A 93 -19.60 8.31 -23.43
C SER A 93 -21.04 8.59 -22.97
N HIS A 94 -21.26 9.65 -22.17
CA HIS A 94 -22.53 9.95 -21.51
C HIS A 94 -23.10 8.81 -20.63
N GLU A 95 -22.30 7.78 -20.33
CA GLU A 95 -22.73 6.62 -19.57
C GLU A 95 -22.24 6.72 -18.12
N MET A 96 -23.17 6.57 -17.17
CA MET A 96 -22.84 6.41 -15.74
C MET A 96 -22.63 4.94 -15.35
N ALA A 97 -22.47 4.04 -16.34
CA ALA A 97 -22.28 2.63 -16.08
C ALA A 97 -20.88 2.37 -15.49
N PRO A 98 -20.71 1.34 -14.65
CA PRO A 98 -19.39 0.87 -14.25
C PRO A 98 -18.55 0.51 -15.49
N ALA A 99 -17.26 0.81 -15.45
CA ALA A 99 -16.33 0.46 -16.54
C ALA A 99 -16.36 -1.05 -16.82
N THR A 100 -16.45 -1.41 -18.10
CA THR A 100 -16.33 -2.80 -18.56
C THR A 100 -14.88 -3.28 -18.52
N ALA A 101 -14.66 -4.58 -18.68
CA ALA A 101 -13.30 -5.12 -18.78
C ALA A 101 -12.57 -4.56 -20.01
N GLU A 102 -13.30 -4.33 -21.10
CA GLU A 102 -12.81 -3.67 -22.31
C GLU A 102 -12.41 -2.22 -22.03
N ASP A 103 -13.19 -1.47 -21.24
CA ASP A 103 -12.84 -0.09 -20.86
C ASP A 103 -11.58 -0.04 -20.00
N ILE A 104 -11.47 -0.94 -19.01
CA ILE A 104 -10.28 -1.03 -18.15
C ILE A 104 -9.05 -1.35 -18.98
N LYS A 105 -9.17 -2.31 -19.91
CA LYS A 105 -8.08 -2.64 -20.83
C LYS A 105 -7.70 -1.45 -21.70
N ALA A 106 -8.68 -0.73 -22.26
CA ALA A 106 -8.43 0.46 -23.06
C ALA A 106 -7.77 1.59 -22.25
N ARG A 107 -8.07 1.71 -20.95
CA ARG A 107 -7.38 2.63 -20.02
C ARG A 107 -5.94 2.21 -19.77
N GLN A 108 -5.65 0.91 -19.66
CA GLN A 108 -4.29 0.39 -19.46
C GLN A 108 -3.37 0.60 -20.67
N GLU A 109 -3.94 0.70 -21.87
CA GLU A 109 -3.19 0.82 -23.14
C GLU A 109 -2.96 2.29 -23.57
N THR A 110 -3.19 3.28 -22.70
CA THR A 110 -2.96 4.69 -23.05
C THR A 110 -1.49 5.08 -22.89
N PRO A 111 -0.98 6.05 -23.70
CA PRO A 111 0.40 6.53 -23.57
C PRO A 111 0.73 7.05 -22.17
N ALA A 112 -0.22 7.71 -21.50
CA ALA A 112 -0.01 8.22 -20.14
C ALA A 112 0.17 7.10 -19.10
N VAL A 113 -0.43 5.93 -19.29
CA VAL A 113 -0.18 4.75 -18.45
C VAL A 113 1.16 4.09 -18.78
N GLU A 114 1.58 4.11 -20.04
CA GLU A 114 2.94 3.69 -20.43
C GLU A 114 3.99 4.59 -19.78
N ASP A 115 3.83 5.91 -19.84
CA ASP A 115 4.69 6.89 -19.16
C ASP A 115 4.76 6.62 -17.65
N LEU A 116 3.63 6.25 -17.04
CA LEU A 116 3.55 5.88 -15.63
C LEU A 116 4.35 4.62 -15.29
N ILE A 117 4.35 3.62 -16.18
CA ILE A 117 5.08 2.35 -16.02
C ILE A 117 6.58 2.54 -16.22
N GLU A 118 6.97 3.34 -17.21
CA GLU A 118 8.37 3.57 -17.58
C GLU A 118 9.08 4.59 -16.68
N PHE A 119 8.33 5.33 -15.85
CA PHE A 119 8.91 6.34 -14.97
C PHE A 119 9.83 5.72 -13.90
N GLU A 120 11.13 6.00 -14.03
CA GLU A 120 12.15 5.56 -13.08
C GLU A 120 12.26 6.53 -11.89
N LEU A 121 12.01 6.03 -10.69
CA LEU A 121 12.23 6.78 -9.45
C LEU A 121 13.73 6.91 -9.15
N PRO A 122 14.15 7.99 -8.47
CA PRO A 122 15.50 8.07 -7.93
C PRO A 122 15.81 6.88 -7.01
N GLU A 123 17.07 6.43 -6.99
CA GLU A 123 17.50 5.19 -6.34
C GLU A 123 17.06 5.07 -4.87
N GLY A 124 17.07 6.18 -4.11
CA GLY A 124 16.62 6.21 -2.72
C GLY A 124 15.11 5.96 -2.53
N TYR A 125 14.31 6.21 -3.57
CA TYR A 125 12.85 6.11 -3.56
C TYR A 125 12.32 4.92 -4.37
N ALA A 126 13.17 4.28 -5.17
CA ALA A 126 12.83 3.06 -5.90
C ALA A 126 12.32 1.97 -4.94
N TYR A 127 11.25 1.30 -5.34
CA TYR A 127 10.69 0.17 -4.62
C TYR A 127 11.12 -1.13 -5.29
N LEU A 128 11.70 -2.04 -4.50
CA LEU A 128 12.04 -3.39 -4.94
C LEU A 128 10.94 -4.33 -4.46
N PRO A 129 10.05 -4.81 -5.36
CA PRO A 129 8.95 -5.65 -4.98
C PRO A 129 9.48 -6.99 -4.47
N ILE A 130 8.74 -7.61 -3.54
CA ILE A 130 9.09 -8.94 -3.05
C ILE A 130 8.80 -9.99 -4.13
N GLN A 131 7.81 -9.73 -4.99
CA GLN A 131 7.41 -10.62 -6.09
C GLN A 131 8.14 -10.28 -7.40
N GLU A 132 8.89 -11.24 -7.92
CA GLU A 132 9.60 -11.13 -9.22
C GLU A 132 8.64 -11.07 -10.42
N ASP A 133 7.42 -11.58 -10.28
CA ASP A 133 6.40 -11.70 -11.34
C ASP A 133 5.31 -10.62 -11.29
N MET A 134 5.55 -9.53 -10.56
CA MET A 134 4.59 -8.43 -10.43
C MET A 134 4.34 -7.77 -11.79
N ASN A 135 3.07 -7.49 -12.09
CA ASN A 135 2.71 -6.73 -13.28
C ASN A 135 3.36 -5.32 -13.21
N PRO A 136 3.99 -4.81 -14.30
CA PRO A 136 4.66 -3.51 -14.30
C PRO A 136 3.81 -2.35 -13.80
N LEU A 137 2.52 -2.32 -14.14
CA LEU A 137 1.60 -1.30 -13.64
C LEU A 137 1.40 -1.40 -12.12
N GLN A 138 1.24 -2.61 -11.60
CA GLN A 138 1.13 -2.80 -10.16
C GLN A 138 2.42 -2.37 -9.45
N HIS A 139 3.57 -2.71 -10.02
CA HIS A 139 4.88 -2.30 -9.49
C HIS A 139 5.01 -0.77 -9.46
N ALA A 140 4.62 -0.08 -10.54
CA ALA A 140 4.62 1.38 -10.59
C ALA A 140 3.69 1.99 -9.51
N LEU A 141 2.45 1.50 -9.40
CA LEU A 141 1.49 1.99 -8.39
C LEU A 141 1.99 1.79 -6.95
N LEU A 142 2.60 0.65 -6.63
CA LEU A 142 3.17 0.41 -5.30
C LEU A 142 4.42 1.27 -5.05
N SER A 143 5.24 1.49 -6.08
CA SER A 143 6.39 2.39 -6.02
C SER A 143 5.97 3.83 -5.73
N PHE A 144 4.88 4.31 -6.33
CA PHE A 144 4.36 5.65 -6.07
C PHE A 144 3.64 5.77 -4.72
N SER A 145 2.93 4.71 -4.28
CA SER A 145 2.41 4.63 -2.91
C SER A 145 3.54 4.78 -1.89
N ARG A 146 4.68 4.11 -2.11
CA ARG A 146 5.89 4.28 -1.30
C ARG A 146 6.44 5.70 -1.34
N LEU A 147 6.60 6.27 -2.53
CA LEU A 147 7.11 7.64 -2.71
C LEU A 147 6.25 8.65 -1.93
N PHE A 148 4.94 8.59 -2.10
CA PHE A 148 3.99 9.51 -1.45
C PHE A 148 3.95 9.31 0.06
N LEU A 149 4.10 8.07 0.57
CA LEU A 149 4.23 7.83 2.00
C LEU A 149 5.50 8.45 2.57
N ILE A 150 6.64 8.26 1.90
CA ILE A 150 7.92 8.85 2.33
C ILE A 150 7.83 10.38 2.35
N HIS A 151 7.23 10.98 1.31
CA HIS A 151 6.98 12.41 1.24
C HIS A 151 6.13 12.91 2.40
N GLU A 152 4.96 12.32 2.63
CA GLU A 152 4.08 12.73 3.73
C GLU A 152 4.79 12.59 5.10
N LEU A 153 5.49 11.49 5.34
CA LEU A 153 6.21 11.27 6.60
C LEU A 153 7.39 12.24 6.81
N SER A 154 8.00 12.71 5.73
CA SER A 154 9.11 13.67 5.79
C SER A 154 8.68 15.06 6.28
N TYR A 155 7.45 15.46 5.93
CA TYR A 155 6.87 16.75 6.32
C TYR A 155 5.94 16.66 7.54
N SER A 156 5.54 15.45 7.94
CA SER A 156 4.66 15.23 9.09
C SER A 156 5.33 15.57 10.42
N SER A 157 4.59 16.27 11.28
CA SER A 157 4.96 16.44 12.68
C SER A 157 4.89 15.11 13.47
N ASP A 158 5.45 15.08 14.68
CA ASP A 158 5.34 13.91 15.55
C ASP A 158 3.88 13.62 15.96
N GLU A 159 3.07 14.66 16.10
CA GLU A 159 1.63 14.53 16.36
C GLU A 159 0.91 13.89 15.17
N ASP A 160 1.24 14.33 13.95
CA ASP A 160 0.69 13.76 12.72
C ASP A 160 1.05 12.28 12.55
N LYS A 161 2.30 11.94 12.82
CA LYS A 161 2.80 10.56 12.82
C LYS A 161 2.10 9.71 13.87
N THR A 162 1.95 10.21 15.10
CA THR A 162 1.22 9.52 16.17
C THR A 162 -0.23 9.25 15.76
N ARG A 163 -0.90 10.24 15.17
CA ARG A 163 -2.27 10.09 14.65
C ARG A 163 -2.36 9.04 13.53
N LEU A 164 -1.37 8.97 12.63
CA LEU A 164 -1.30 7.92 11.61
C LEU A 164 -1.17 6.52 12.25
N VAL A 165 -0.30 6.38 13.25
CA VAL A 165 -0.14 5.14 14.01
C VAL A 165 -1.47 4.69 14.60
N GLU A 166 -2.14 5.57 15.34
CA GLU A 166 -3.41 5.27 16.02
C GLU A 166 -4.51 4.86 15.03
N GLN A 167 -4.60 5.55 13.89
CA GLN A 167 -5.60 5.23 12.87
C GLN A 167 -5.31 3.89 12.20
N CYS A 168 -4.07 3.60 11.82
CA CYS A 168 -3.70 2.29 11.26
C CYS A 168 -4.01 1.14 12.24
N ASP A 169 -3.69 1.29 13.53
CA ASP A 169 -3.92 0.26 14.54
C ASP A 169 -5.42 0.09 14.88
N ALA A 170 -6.21 1.17 14.72
CA ALA A 170 -7.66 1.14 14.88
C ALA A 170 -8.38 0.41 13.73
N MET A 171 -7.81 0.40 12.52
CA MET A 171 -8.38 -0.34 11.40
C MET A 171 -8.34 -1.84 11.67
N LYS A 172 -9.51 -2.50 11.58
CA LYS A 172 -9.64 -3.96 11.69
C LYS A 172 -10.04 -4.53 10.35
N PHE A 173 -9.10 -5.20 9.70
CA PHE A 173 -9.34 -5.87 8.43
C PHE A 173 -9.58 -7.37 8.64
N PRO A 174 -10.32 -8.03 7.73
CA PRO A 174 -10.37 -9.49 7.69
C PRO A 174 -8.97 -10.11 7.69
N SER A 175 -8.81 -11.31 8.23
CA SER A 175 -7.52 -12.00 8.26
C SER A 175 -6.92 -12.20 6.86
N THR A 176 -7.75 -12.28 5.82
CA THR A 176 -7.31 -12.40 4.43
C THR A 176 -6.60 -11.15 3.89
N TRP A 177 -6.74 -10.01 4.57
CA TRP A 177 -6.18 -8.73 4.15
C TRP A 177 -4.85 -8.48 4.89
N PRO A 178 -3.88 -7.79 4.24
CA PRO A 178 -2.70 -7.28 4.93
C PRO A 178 -3.11 -6.42 6.11
N GLN A 179 -2.54 -6.70 7.28
CA GLN A 179 -2.75 -5.91 8.48
C GLN A 179 -1.75 -4.77 8.48
N LEU A 180 -2.23 -3.55 8.70
CA LEU A 180 -1.39 -2.38 8.84
C LEU A 180 -0.88 -2.29 10.28
N TYR A 181 0.44 -2.20 10.46
CA TYR A 181 1.04 -1.93 11.76
C TYR A 181 1.56 -0.49 11.78
N GLY A 182 0.82 0.39 12.45
CA GLY A 182 1.06 1.83 12.43
C GLY A 182 2.51 2.23 12.75
N PRO A 183 3.11 1.74 13.85
CA PRO A 183 4.48 2.07 14.22
C PRO A 183 5.49 1.75 13.13
N LYS A 184 5.31 0.63 12.42
CA LYS A 184 6.18 0.23 11.31
C LYS A 184 6.00 1.14 10.09
N ILE A 185 4.77 1.50 9.75
CA ILE A 185 4.48 2.39 8.61
C ILE A 185 5.22 3.72 8.76
N VAL A 186 5.19 4.31 9.95
CA VAL A 186 5.89 5.56 10.25
C VAL A 186 7.40 5.37 10.37
N ALA A 187 7.84 4.33 11.09
CA ALA A 187 9.26 4.18 11.42
C ALA A 187 10.08 3.64 10.26
N ARG A 188 9.54 2.69 9.48
CA ARG A 188 10.29 1.93 8.47
C ARG A 188 9.42 1.68 7.24
N PRO A 189 9.00 2.74 6.51
CA PRO A 189 8.17 2.59 5.33
C PRO A 189 8.83 1.67 4.30
N ALA A 190 10.16 1.71 4.14
CA ALA A 190 10.88 0.84 3.21
C ALA A 190 10.73 -0.68 3.47
N ASP A 191 10.30 -1.08 4.66
CA ASP A 191 10.14 -2.48 5.05
C ASP A 191 8.70 -2.99 4.90
N LEU A 192 7.80 -2.18 4.32
CA LEU A 192 6.45 -2.59 4.01
C LEU A 192 6.41 -3.58 2.84
N SER A 193 5.59 -4.61 2.97
CA SER A 193 5.30 -5.58 1.91
C SER A 193 4.44 -4.96 0.82
N ASP A 194 4.43 -5.62 -0.34
CA ASP A 194 3.57 -5.26 -1.48
C ASP A 194 2.11 -5.06 -1.03
N GLY A 195 1.58 -5.98 -0.23
CA GLY A 195 0.22 -5.93 0.29
C GLY A 195 -0.04 -4.81 1.30
N GLU A 196 0.95 -4.42 2.11
CA GLU A 196 0.80 -3.25 3.00
C GLU A 196 0.69 -1.96 2.19
N TYR A 197 1.51 -1.78 1.15
CA TYR A 197 1.40 -0.61 0.26
C TYR A 197 0.09 -0.60 -0.53
N ASP A 198 -0.37 -1.77 -0.93
CA ASP A 198 -1.65 -1.93 -1.62
C ASP A 198 -2.84 -1.56 -0.72
N MET A 199 -2.77 -1.95 0.55
CA MET A 199 -3.74 -1.56 1.56
C MET A 199 -3.71 -0.05 1.78
N LEU A 200 -2.52 0.54 1.95
CA LEU A 200 -2.35 1.99 2.11
C LEU A 200 -2.93 2.75 0.91
N LEU A 201 -2.69 2.29 -0.31
CA LEU A 201 -3.26 2.90 -1.51
C LEU A 201 -4.80 2.95 -1.48
N SER A 202 -5.44 1.99 -0.80
CA SER A 202 -6.89 1.92 -0.66
C SER A 202 -7.42 2.73 0.52
N THR A 203 -6.62 2.94 1.58
CA THR A 203 -7.09 3.47 2.87
C THR A 203 -6.53 4.85 3.20
N MET A 204 -5.38 5.24 2.64
CA MET A 204 -4.77 6.56 2.86
C MET A 204 -5.70 7.72 2.51
N PRO A 205 -6.52 7.70 1.45
CA PRO A 205 -7.51 8.75 1.22
C PRO A 205 -8.43 9.04 2.42
N VAL A 206 -8.76 8.01 3.21
CA VAL A 206 -9.59 8.15 4.42
C VAL A 206 -8.87 8.93 5.53
N TYR A 207 -7.53 8.83 5.59
CA TYR A 207 -6.68 9.57 6.52
C TYR A 207 -6.79 11.09 6.37
N PHE A 208 -7.04 11.53 5.14
CA PHE A 208 -7.14 12.95 4.79
C PHE A 208 -8.55 13.53 5.00
N VAL A 209 -9.56 12.68 5.20
CA VAL A 209 -10.94 13.15 5.40
C VAL A 209 -11.09 13.73 6.81
N GLY A 210 -11.52 14.99 6.89
CA GLY A 210 -11.83 15.68 8.15
C GLY A 210 -10.74 16.61 8.68
N ASP A 211 -9.64 16.78 7.95
CA ASP A 211 -8.57 17.73 8.25
C ASP A 211 -8.28 18.56 6.98
N GLU A 212 -8.73 19.83 6.95
CA GLU A 212 -8.69 20.66 5.72
C GLU A 212 -7.27 20.88 5.19
N GLU A 213 -6.28 21.07 6.07
CA GLU A 213 -4.90 21.31 5.67
C GLU A 213 -4.30 20.08 5.00
N ARG A 214 -4.62 18.90 5.53
CA ARG A 214 -4.16 17.63 4.98
C ARG A 214 -4.94 17.22 3.74
N LEU A 215 -6.22 17.56 3.67
CA LEU A 215 -7.05 17.31 2.50
C LEU A 215 -6.38 17.86 1.25
N PHE A 216 -5.84 19.08 1.33
CA PHE A 216 -5.10 19.70 0.25
C PHE A 216 -3.88 18.86 -0.21
N ARG A 217 -3.07 18.36 0.73
CA ARG A 217 -1.93 17.48 0.40
C ARG A 217 -2.38 16.15 -0.23
N GLY A 218 -3.46 15.59 0.27
CA GLY A 218 -4.06 14.36 -0.27
C GLY A 218 -4.62 14.54 -1.67
N GLU A 219 -5.21 15.71 -1.98
CA GLU A 219 -5.82 16.05 -3.28
C GLU A 219 -4.82 16.03 -4.43
N GLU A 220 -3.57 16.39 -4.16
CA GLU A 220 -2.50 16.40 -5.17
C GLU A 220 -1.80 15.04 -5.31
N THR A 221 -1.97 14.10 -4.37
CA THR A 221 -1.19 12.85 -4.29
C THR A 221 -2.08 11.60 -4.19
N TRP A 222 -2.58 11.30 -3.00
CA TRP A 222 -3.24 10.04 -2.68
C TRP A 222 -4.62 9.87 -3.32
N PHE A 223 -5.45 10.92 -3.42
CA PHE A 223 -6.75 10.79 -4.09
C PHE A 223 -6.59 10.47 -5.58
N PRO A 224 -5.74 11.21 -6.34
CA PRO A 224 -5.47 10.88 -7.74
C PRO A 224 -4.91 9.46 -7.93
N LEU A 225 -3.91 9.07 -7.13
CA LEU A 225 -3.31 7.74 -7.23
C LEU A 225 -4.31 6.62 -6.91
N CYS A 226 -5.17 6.80 -5.91
CA CYS A 226 -6.23 5.86 -5.58
C CYS A 226 -7.27 5.75 -6.70
N ALA A 227 -7.64 6.88 -7.32
CA ALA A 227 -8.56 6.90 -8.46
C ALA A 227 -7.97 6.16 -9.66
N VAL A 228 -6.70 6.41 -10.00
CA VAL A 228 -5.99 5.69 -11.07
C VAL A 228 -5.90 4.20 -10.77
N SER A 229 -5.49 3.83 -9.56
CA SER A 229 -5.40 2.43 -9.14
C SER A 229 -6.73 1.69 -9.26
N LYS A 230 -7.84 2.32 -8.86
CA LYS A 230 -9.18 1.72 -8.99
C LYS A 230 -9.60 1.61 -10.46
N GLY A 231 -9.40 2.67 -11.24
CA GLY A 231 -9.77 2.71 -12.65
C GLY A 231 -9.04 1.70 -13.53
N LEU A 232 -7.85 1.26 -13.10
CA LEU A 232 -7.04 0.27 -13.83
C LEU A 232 -7.20 -1.17 -13.33
N ARG A 233 -7.81 -1.41 -12.17
CA ARG A 233 -7.90 -2.76 -11.58
C ARG A 233 -9.26 -3.43 -11.72
N GLY A 234 -10.34 -2.65 -11.89
CA GLY A 234 -11.71 -3.16 -12.01
C GLY A 234 -12.31 -3.67 -10.72
#